data_AF-A0A9D6PRW6-F1
#
_entry.id   AF-A0A9D6PRW6-F1
#
_cell.length_a   1.000
_cell.length_b   1.000
_cell.length_c   1.000
_cell.angle_alpha   90.00
_cell.angle_beta   90.00
_cell.angle_gamma   90.00
#
_symmetry.space_group_name_H-M   'P 1'
#
loop_
_entity.id
_entity.type
_entity.pdbx_description
1 polymer ?
#
loop_
_entity_poly.entity_id
_entity_poly.type
_entity_poly.pdbx_seq_one_letter_code
_entity_poly.pdbx_strand_id
1 'polypeptide(L)'
;DLKEEWKKYLQETEHHVEIMYELFDKFGLDSEVQTPGREVVHHLGESLVEAMNMAQESASAQAAELVACECVVLAETKDHLNWSLLSKYTEKAKGEEKKALKAACEEVEDQEDEHIYHSKGWCRELWLQSLGMPAVLPPPEEEKGVKTAIGAARAERQREEMLNKHH
;
A
#
# COMPACT_ATOMS: atom_id res chain seq x y z
N ASP A 1 12.32 7.34 8.46
CA ASP A 1 12.57 5.89 8.63
C ASP A 1 11.26 5.17 8.30
N LEU A 2 11.22 3.84 8.33
CA LEU A 2 10.01 3.08 7.97
C LEU A 2 8.79 3.46 8.82
N LYS A 3 9.01 3.78 10.09
CA LYS A 3 7.95 4.18 11.02
C LYS A 3 7.29 5.49 10.61
N GLU A 4 8.09 6.49 10.23
CA GLU A 4 7.53 7.76 9.75
C GLU A 4 6.75 7.59 8.44
N GLU A 5 7.22 6.71 7.55
CA GLU A 5 6.50 6.42 6.30
C GLU A 5 5.14 5.74 6.56
N TRP A 6 5.12 4.71 7.40
CA TRP A 6 3.87 4.03 7.72
C TRP A 6 2.87 4.90 8.49
N LYS A 7 3.33 5.89 9.25
CA LYS A 7 2.43 6.89 9.85
C LYS A 7 1.79 7.80 8.80
N LYS A 8 2.55 8.17 7.75
CA LYS A 8 2.01 8.92 6.62
C LYS A 8 0.95 8.07 5.92
N TYR A 9 1.26 6.83 5.57
CA TYR A 9 0.29 5.93 4.92
C TYR A 9 -0.96 5.73 5.77
N LEU A 10 -0.81 5.52 7.08
CA LEU A 10 -1.96 5.42 7.97
C LEU A 10 -2.89 6.64 7.87
N GLN A 11 -2.35 7.86 7.88
CA GLN A 11 -3.16 9.09 7.75
C GLN A 11 -3.85 9.18 6.38
N GLU A 12 -3.18 8.76 5.32
CA GLU A 12 -3.73 8.75 3.96
C GLU A 12 -4.84 7.70 3.83
N THR A 13 -4.60 6.47 4.30
CA THR A 13 -5.59 5.39 4.29
C THR A 13 -6.80 5.70 5.18
N GLU A 14 -6.62 6.34 6.34
CA GLU A 14 -7.73 6.83 7.17
C GLU A 14 -8.62 7.80 6.37
N HIS A 15 -8.01 8.69 5.58
CA HIS A 15 -8.75 9.58 4.71
C HIS A 15 -9.42 8.85 3.53
N HIS A 16 -8.77 7.84 2.95
CA HIS A 16 -9.40 7.00 1.91
C HIS A 16 -10.66 6.28 2.41
N VAL A 17 -10.65 5.87 3.69
CA VAL A 17 -11.83 5.29 4.35
C VAL A 17 -12.95 6.32 4.45
N GLU A 18 -12.65 7.58 4.79
CA GLU A 18 -13.64 8.68 4.79
C GLU A 18 -14.26 8.88 3.40
N ILE A 19 -13.42 8.94 2.35
CA ILE A 19 -13.87 9.03 0.95
C ILE A 19 -14.83 7.89 0.59
N MET A 20 -14.51 6.66 1.03
CA MET A 20 -15.39 5.51 0.79
C MET A 20 -16.72 5.63 1.52
N TYR A 21 -16.75 6.10 2.78
CA TYR A 21 -18.01 6.36 3.48
C TYR A 21 -18.86 7.43 2.77
N GLU A 22 -18.25 8.50 2.28
CA GLU A 22 -18.94 9.54 1.50
C GLU A 22 -19.53 9.00 0.20
N LEU A 23 -18.81 8.11 -0.50
CA LEU A 23 -19.32 7.43 -1.68
C LEU A 23 -20.52 6.53 -1.35
N PHE A 24 -20.45 5.78 -0.24
CA PHE A 24 -21.57 4.94 0.21
C PHE A 24 -22.82 5.77 0.50
N ASP A 25 -22.70 6.85 1.27
CA ASP A 25 -23.81 7.77 1.56
C ASP A 25 -24.41 8.35 0.27
N LYS A 26 -23.55 8.84 -0.62
CA LYS A 26 -23.97 9.43 -1.91
C LYS A 26 -24.72 8.45 -2.81
N PHE A 27 -24.39 7.16 -2.72
CA PHE A 27 -25.08 6.10 -3.47
C PHE A 27 -26.24 5.47 -2.71
N GLY A 28 -26.53 5.91 -1.49
CA GLY A 28 -27.57 5.34 -0.64
C GLY A 28 -27.28 3.89 -0.28
N LEU A 29 -26.00 3.52 -0.19
CA LEU A 29 -25.53 2.20 0.21
C LEU A 29 -25.28 2.18 1.71
N ASP A 30 -25.68 1.08 2.35
CA ASP A 30 -25.39 0.85 3.76
C ASP A 30 -23.94 0.31 3.92
N SER A 31 -23.08 1.14 4.50
CA SER A 31 -21.67 0.83 4.75
C SER A 31 -21.44 -0.22 5.81
N GLU A 32 -22.47 -0.62 6.56
CA GLU A 32 -22.38 -1.63 7.61
C GLU A 32 -22.80 -3.04 7.14
N VAL A 33 -23.30 -3.17 5.91
CA VAL A 33 -23.66 -4.47 5.35
C VAL A 33 -22.43 -5.38 5.27
N GLN A 34 -22.53 -6.53 5.92
CA GLN A 34 -21.56 -7.61 5.79
C GLN A 34 -21.93 -8.47 4.59
N THR A 35 -21.32 -8.15 3.45
CA THR A 35 -21.39 -9.02 2.27
C THR A 35 -20.41 -10.19 2.42
N PRO A 36 -20.63 -11.33 1.76
CA PRO A 36 -19.67 -12.44 1.79
C PRO A 36 -18.26 -12.02 1.34
N GLY A 37 -18.16 -11.07 0.39
CA GLY A 37 -16.87 -10.52 -0.03
C GLY A 37 -16.19 -9.70 1.06
N ARG A 38 -16.95 -8.92 1.84
CA ARG A 38 -16.44 -8.16 2.98
C ARG A 38 -15.93 -9.08 4.08
N GLU A 39 -16.67 -10.15 4.39
CA GLU A 39 -16.24 -11.15 5.38
C GLU A 39 -14.87 -11.77 5.00
N VAL A 40 -14.68 -12.10 3.73
CA VAL A 40 -13.40 -12.65 3.23
C VAL A 40 -12.27 -11.61 3.35
N VAL A 41 -12.50 -10.36 2.92
CA VAL A 41 -11.46 -9.31 3.02
C VAL A 41 -11.13 -9.00 4.49
N HIS A 42 -12.13 -8.98 5.36
CA HIS A 42 -11.94 -8.80 6.80
C HIS A 42 -11.06 -9.90 7.39
N HIS A 43 -11.37 -11.17 7.09
CA HIS A 43 -10.57 -12.30 7.57
C HIS A 43 -9.11 -12.25 7.07
N LEU A 44 -8.89 -11.86 5.82
CA LEU A 44 -7.53 -11.68 5.28
C LEU A 44 -6.79 -10.58 6.03
N GLY A 45 -7.43 -9.43 6.28
CA GLY A 45 -6.85 -8.33 7.06
C GLY A 45 -6.49 -8.74 8.50
N GLU A 46 -7.40 -9.42 9.20
CA GLU A 46 -7.14 -9.96 10.54
C GLU A 46 -5.95 -10.93 10.54
N SER A 47 -5.86 -11.81 9.53
CA SER A 47 -4.77 -12.77 9.40
C SER A 47 -3.41 -12.09 9.19
N LEU A 48 -3.36 -10.97 8.47
CA LEU A 48 -2.12 -10.19 8.30
C LEU A 48 -1.67 -9.60 9.64
N VAL A 49 -2.59 -9.04 10.42
CA VAL A 49 -2.30 -8.51 11.76
C VAL A 49 -1.86 -9.62 12.71
N GLU A 50 -2.52 -10.79 12.66
CA GLU A 50 -2.13 -11.96 13.45
C GLU A 50 -0.70 -12.39 13.12
N ALA A 51 -0.33 -12.45 11.83
CA ALA A 51 1.03 -12.79 11.41
C ALA A 51 2.08 -11.79 11.95
N MET A 52 1.77 -10.48 11.95
CA MET A 52 2.63 -9.47 12.56
C MET A 52 2.81 -9.71 14.07
N ASN A 53 1.73 -9.98 14.80
CA ASN A 53 1.78 -10.26 16.24
C ASN A 53 2.58 -11.53 16.53
N MET A 54 2.37 -12.60 15.77
CA MET A 54 3.14 -13.86 15.90
C MET A 54 4.65 -13.61 15.73
N ALA A 55 5.05 -12.82 14.73
CA ALA A 55 6.46 -12.48 14.50
C ALA A 55 7.03 -11.60 15.63
N GLN A 56 6.25 -10.65 16.13
CA GLN A 56 6.64 -9.79 17.25
C GLN A 56 6.90 -10.60 18.55
N GLU A 57 6.11 -11.65 18.79
CA GLU A 57 6.25 -12.50 19.98
C GLU A 57 7.39 -13.53 19.87
N SER A 58 7.64 -14.04 18.66
CA SER A 58 8.49 -15.23 18.47
C SER A 58 9.82 -14.99 17.76
N ALA A 59 10.03 -13.81 17.16
CA ALA A 59 11.20 -13.49 16.36
C ALA A 59 12.00 -12.29 16.89
N SER A 60 13.16 -12.00 16.28
CA SER A 60 13.90 -10.77 16.56
C SER A 60 13.14 -9.56 16.04
N ALA A 61 13.47 -8.37 16.55
CA ALA A 61 12.87 -7.12 16.08
C ALA A 61 13.02 -6.93 14.55
N GLN A 62 14.18 -7.32 13.98
CA GLN A 62 14.42 -7.23 12.54
C GLN A 62 13.54 -8.20 11.75
N ALA A 63 13.35 -9.42 12.25
CA ALA A 63 12.48 -10.40 11.60
C ALA A 63 11.00 -10.02 11.73
N ALA A 64 10.59 -9.44 12.85
CA ALA A 64 9.24 -8.90 13.02
C ALA A 64 8.97 -7.70 12.08
N GLU A 65 9.94 -6.80 11.92
CA GLU A 65 9.86 -5.68 10.96
C GLU A 65 9.71 -6.18 9.51
N LEU A 66 10.45 -7.23 9.15
CA LEU A 66 10.30 -7.90 7.85
C LEU A 66 8.90 -8.44 7.61
N VAL A 67 8.37 -9.22 8.57
CA VAL A 67 7.01 -9.80 8.45
C VAL A 67 5.97 -8.69 8.37
N ALA A 68 6.13 -7.62 9.15
CA ALA A 68 5.25 -6.46 9.05
C ALA A 68 5.31 -5.81 7.66
N CYS A 69 6.49 -5.65 7.07
CA CYS A 69 6.63 -5.11 5.74
C CYS A 69 6.02 -6.02 4.65
N GLU A 70 6.18 -7.34 4.76
CA GLU A 70 5.51 -8.30 3.88
C GLU A 70 3.98 -8.20 3.97
N CYS A 71 3.45 -8.13 5.20
CA CYS A 71 2.02 -8.01 5.43
C CYS A 71 1.46 -6.69 4.87
N VAL A 72 2.18 -5.57 5.02
CA VAL A 72 1.82 -4.29 4.38
C VAL A 72 1.81 -4.43 2.87
N VAL A 73 2.84 -5.03 2.24
CA VAL A 73 2.86 -5.24 0.77
C VAL A 73 1.63 -6.04 0.30
N LEU A 74 1.20 -7.04 1.06
CA LEU A 74 -0.01 -7.82 0.73
C LEU A 74 -1.29 -6.99 0.87
N ALA A 75 -1.40 -6.16 1.91
CA ALA A 75 -2.50 -5.22 2.10
C ALA A 75 -2.56 -4.21 0.94
N GLU A 76 -1.45 -3.53 0.64
CA GLU A 76 -1.37 -2.54 -0.45
C GLU A 76 -1.65 -3.17 -1.82
N THR A 77 -1.22 -4.43 -2.03
CA THR A 77 -1.52 -5.11 -3.30
C THR A 77 -3.01 -5.31 -3.49
N LYS A 78 -3.73 -5.60 -2.40
CA LYS A 78 -5.18 -5.78 -2.44
C LYS A 78 -5.89 -4.45 -2.57
N ASP A 79 -5.44 -3.41 -1.87
CA ASP A 79 -6.11 -2.11 -1.89
C ASP A 79 -5.94 -1.39 -3.22
N HIS A 80 -4.71 -1.34 -3.73
CA HIS A 80 -4.39 -0.81 -5.06
C HIS A 80 -5.24 -1.47 -6.16
N LEU A 81 -5.41 -2.80 -6.10
CA LEU A 81 -6.29 -3.52 -7.03
C LEU A 81 -7.75 -3.06 -6.93
N ASN A 82 -8.27 -2.83 -5.72
CA ASN A 82 -9.66 -2.39 -5.53
C ASN A 82 -9.86 -0.99 -6.12
N TRP A 83 -8.98 -0.04 -5.81
CA TRP A 83 -9.02 1.32 -6.37
C TRP A 83 -8.87 1.33 -7.89
N SER A 84 -7.96 0.51 -8.44
CA SER A 84 -7.80 0.34 -9.88
C SER A 84 -9.08 -0.18 -10.56
N LEU A 85 -9.80 -1.10 -9.92
CA LEU A 85 -11.08 -1.61 -10.42
C LEU A 85 -12.20 -0.57 -10.36
N LEU A 86 -12.26 0.24 -9.30
CA LEU A 86 -13.19 1.38 -9.21
C LEU A 86 -12.90 2.40 -10.31
N SER A 87 -11.63 2.77 -10.49
CA SER A 87 -11.20 3.65 -11.58
C SER A 87 -11.60 3.08 -12.94
N LYS A 88 -11.41 1.78 -13.17
CA LYS A 88 -11.85 1.11 -14.39
C LYS A 88 -13.36 1.15 -14.59
N TYR A 89 -14.14 0.97 -13.52
CA TYR A 89 -15.60 1.02 -13.58
C TYR A 89 -16.11 2.42 -13.96
N THR A 90 -15.38 3.50 -13.64
CA THR A 90 -15.75 4.87 -14.04
C THR A 90 -15.87 5.05 -15.56
N GLU A 91 -15.20 4.21 -16.35
CA GLU A 91 -15.33 4.20 -17.82
C GLU A 91 -16.74 3.79 -18.27
N LYS A 92 -17.47 3.01 -17.46
CA LYS A 92 -18.82 2.50 -17.73
C LYS A 92 -19.91 3.24 -16.97
N ALA A 93 -19.59 3.78 -15.79
CA ALA A 93 -20.51 4.58 -14.99
C ALA A 93 -21.02 5.81 -15.78
N LYS A 94 -22.15 6.39 -15.34
CA LYS A 94 -22.76 7.57 -15.98
C LYS A 94 -23.24 8.58 -14.93
N GLY A 95 -23.48 9.81 -15.36
CA GLY A 95 -24.08 10.84 -14.51
C GLY A 95 -23.30 11.13 -13.23
N GLU A 96 -24.02 11.34 -12.13
CA GLU A 96 -23.45 11.69 -10.83
C GLU A 96 -22.60 10.57 -10.21
N GLU A 97 -22.93 9.30 -10.49
CA GLU A 97 -22.13 8.14 -10.05
C GLU A 97 -20.72 8.20 -10.65
N LYS A 98 -20.63 8.39 -11.97
CA LYS A 98 -19.33 8.56 -12.65
C LYS A 98 -18.54 9.73 -12.06
N LYS A 99 -19.21 10.86 -11.84
CA LYS A 99 -18.56 12.08 -11.34
C LYS A 99 -18.00 11.87 -9.94
N ALA A 100 -18.76 11.21 -9.06
CA ALA A 100 -18.35 10.92 -7.69
C ALA A 100 -17.17 9.93 -7.65
N LEU A 101 -17.30 8.78 -8.32
CA LEU A 101 -16.23 7.77 -8.34
C LEU A 101 -14.96 8.31 -8.98
N LYS A 102 -15.09 9.08 -10.07
CA LYS A 102 -13.92 9.64 -10.75
C LYS A 102 -13.16 10.61 -9.84
N ALA A 103 -13.87 11.50 -9.13
CA ALA A 103 -13.24 12.43 -8.21
C ALA A 103 -12.51 11.70 -7.08
N ALA A 104 -13.15 10.70 -6.45
CA ALA A 104 -12.54 9.88 -5.42
C ALA A 104 -11.30 9.13 -5.92
N CYS A 105 -11.38 8.50 -7.11
CA CYS A 105 -10.23 7.79 -7.66
C CYS A 105 -9.07 8.74 -8.00
N GLU A 106 -9.34 9.92 -8.56
CA GLU A 106 -8.31 10.91 -8.89
C GLU A 106 -7.60 11.47 -7.63
N GLU A 107 -8.31 11.52 -6.50
CA GLU A 107 -7.75 11.98 -5.22
C GLU A 107 -6.81 10.94 -4.58
N VAL A 108 -7.13 9.66 -4.76
CA VAL A 108 -6.45 8.53 -4.08
C VAL A 108 -5.34 7.88 -4.93
N GLU A 109 -5.46 7.91 -6.25
CA GLU A 109 -4.59 7.16 -7.20
C GLU A 109 -3.10 7.37 -6.96
N ASP A 110 -2.67 8.63 -6.83
CA ASP A 110 -1.25 8.96 -6.64
C ASP A 110 -0.70 8.41 -5.30
N GLN A 111 -1.52 8.37 -4.24
CA GLN A 111 -1.14 7.85 -2.93
C GLN A 111 -1.06 6.33 -2.96
N GLU A 112 -2.07 5.67 -3.51
CA GLU A 112 -2.09 4.20 -3.67
C GLU A 112 -0.92 3.68 -4.51
N ASP A 113 -0.56 4.40 -5.58
CA ASP A 113 0.61 4.07 -6.38
C ASP A 113 1.91 4.22 -5.55
N GLU A 114 2.06 5.28 -4.75
CA GLU A 114 3.20 5.39 -3.81
C GLU A 114 3.23 4.19 -2.84
N HIS A 115 2.12 3.94 -2.14
CA HIS A 115 2.01 2.90 -1.12
C HIS A 115 2.48 1.54 -1.62
N ILE A 116 2.01 1.11 -2.79
CA ILE A 116 2.37 -0.19 -3.35
C ILE A 116 3.82 -0.27 -3.83
N TYR A 117 4.35 0.75 -4.52
CA TYR A 117 5.70 0.70 -5.08
C TYR A 117 6.76 0.88 -3.98
N HIS A 118 6.50 1.77 -3.03
CA HIS A 118 7.44 2.08 -1.96
C HIS A 118 7.48 0.94 -0.95
N SER A 119 6.33 0.38 -0.54
CA SER A 119 6.29 -0.79 0.35
C SER A 119 7.02 -1.99 -0.24
N LYS A 120 6.91 -2.22 -1.56
CA LYS A 120 7.70 -3.27 -2.25
C LYS A 120 9.19 -2.97 -2.22
N GLY A 121 9.58 -1.71 -2.44
CA GLY A 121 10.97 -1.26 -2.30
C GLY A 121 11.51 -1.50 -0.90
N TRP A 122 10.77 -1.10 0.13
CA TRP A 122 11.14 -1.31 1.53
C TRP A 122 11.31 -2.80 1.85
N CYS A 123 10.35 -3.63 1.46
CA CYS A 123 10.39 -5.07 1.69
C CYS A 123 11.62 -5.72 1.03
N ARG A 124 11.93 -5.33 -0.22
CA ARG A 124 13.14 -5.79 -0.92
C ARG A 124 14.41 -5.43 -0.14
N GLU A 125 14.57 -4.18 0.27
CA GLU A 125 15.79 -3.71 0.91
C GLU A 125 15.98 -4.28 2.33
N LEU A 126 14.89 -4.45 3.09
CA LEU A 126 14.93 -5.15 4.37
C LEU A 126 15.34 -6.61 4.20
N TRP A 127 14.82 -7.32 3.19
CA TRP A 127 15.21 -8.70 2.92
C TRP A 127 16.69 -8.80 2.53
N LEU A 128 17.16 -7.90 1.68
CA LEU A 128 18.59 -7.83 1.32
C LEU A 128 19.46 -7.63 2.56
N GLN A 129 19.06 -6.72 3.45
CA GLN A 129 19.76 -6.49 4.73
C GLN A 129 19.78 -7.77 5.59
N SER A 130 18.65 -8.47 5.72
CA SER A 130 18.57 -9.71 6.50
C SER A 130 19.37 -10.87 5.91
N LEU A 131 19.60 -10.88 4.59
CA LEU A 131 20.45 -11.84 3.90
C LEU A 131 21.94 -11.48 3.97
N GLY A 132 22.30 -10.38 4.65
CA GLY A 132 23.67 -9.90 4.75
C GLY A 132 24.18 -9.24 3.45
N MET A 133 23.27 -8.89 2.55
CA MET A 133 23.59 -8.15 1.32
C MET A 133 23.54 -6.64 1.60
N PRO A 134 24.31 -5.81 0.86
CA PRO A 134 24.16 -4.36 0.96
C PRO A 134 22.72 -3.95 0.64
N ALA A 135 22.12 -3.08 1.46
CA ALA A 135 20.76 -2.56 1.31
C ALA A 135 20.77 -1.03 1.17
N VAL A 136 19.78 -0.47 0.49
CA VAL A 136 19.57 0.97 0.35
C VAL A 136 18.28 1.33 1.09
N LEU A 137 18.40 1.92 2.27
CA LEU A 137 17.26 2.31 3.11
C LEU A 137 17.33 3.82 3.39
N PRO A 138 16.30 4.63 3.05
CA PRO A 138 15.06 4.25 2.35
C PRO A 138 15.30 3.72 0.91
N PRO A 139 14.35 2.97 0.34
CA PRO A 139 14.49 2.41 -1.01
C PRO A 139 14.47 3.52 -2.08
N PRO A 140 15.05 3.28 -3.27
CA PRO A 140 15.06 4.26 -4.36
C PRO A 140 13.67 4.72 -4.81
N GLU A 141 12.64 3.88 -4.67
CA GLU A 141 11.25 4.19 -5.00
C GLU A 141 10.69 5.30 -4.11
N GLU A 142 10.96 5.21 -2.81
CA GLU A 142 10.60 6.20 -1.78
C GLU A 142 11.31 7.52 -2.03
N GLU A 143 12.65 7.49 -2.08
CA GLU A 143 13.50 8.69 -2.26
C GLU A 143 13.16 9.49 -3.54
N LYS A 144 12.56 8.85 -4.53
CA LYS A 144 12.20 9.45 -5.82
C LYS A 144 10.70 9.74 -5.96
N GLY A 145 9.88 9.44 -4.95
CA GLY A 145 8.43 9.63 -5.00
C GLY A 145 7.81 8.90 -6.20
N VAL A 146 8.13 7.63 -6.38
CA VAL A 146 7.67 6.85 -7.54
C VAL A 146 6.18 6.57 -7.45
N LYS A 147 5.46 6.83 -8.55
CA LYS A 147 4.02 6.60 -8.69
C LYS A 147 3.63 5.73 -9.88
N THR A 148 4.59 5.05 -10.51
CA THR A 148 4.28 4.25 -11.72
C THR A 148 5.12 3.00 -11.74
N ALA A 149 4.59 1.93 -12.33
CA ALA A 149 5.32 0.67 -12.48
C ALA A 149 6.64 0.84 -13.26
N ILE A 150 6.64 1.70 -14.29
CA ILE A 150 7.86 2.00 -15.06
C ILE A 150 8.85 2.81 -14.21
N GLY A 151 8.35 3.76 -13.42
CA GLY A 151 9.14 4.51 -12.45
C GLY A 151 9.79 3.60 -11.41
N ALA A 152 9.04 2.64 -10.87
CA ALA A 152 9.52 1.67 -9.88
C ALA A 152 10.64 0.81 -10.47
N ALA A 153 10.41 0.22 -11.65
CA ALA A 153 11.42 -0.56 -12.35
C ALA A 153 12.69 0.26 -12.67
N ARG A 154 12.55 1.55 -12.98
CA ARG A 154 13.70 2.44 -13.20
C ARG A 154 14.42 2.78 -11.90
N ALA A 155 13.69 3.06 -10.83
CA ALA A 155 14.24 3.37 -9.52
C ALA A 155 15.03 2.18 -8.95
N GLU A 156 14.46 0.98 -9.05
CA GLU A 156 15.11 -0.28 -8.68
C GLU A 156 16.45 -0.48 -9.42
N ARG A 157 16.49 -0.24 -10.73
CA ARG A 157 17.75 -0.35 -11.50
C ARG A 157 18.82 0.65 -11.07
N GLN A 158 18.41 1.80 -10.56
CA GLN A 158 19.32 2.86 -10.09
C GLN A 158 19.82 2.61 -8.65
N ARG A 159 19.37 1.54 -8.01
CA ARG A 159 19.83 1.11 -6.69
C ARG A 159 21.35 0.94 -6.60
N GLU A 160 21.98 0.37 -7.64
CA GLU A 160 23.44 0.18 -7.68
C GLU A 160 24.20 1.50 -7.60
N GLU A 161 23.68 2.56 -8.25
CA GLU A 161 24.28 3.90 -8.17
C GLU A 161 24.18 4.49 -6.76
N MET A 162 23.10 4.18 -6.02
CA MET A 162 22.91 4.64 -4.64
C MET A 162 23.87 3.91 -3.69
N LEU A 163 24.08 2.61 -3.86
CA LEU A 163 25.08 1.86 -3.09
C LEU A 163 26.48 2.47 -3.22
N ASN A 164 26.88 2.85 -4.44
CA ASN A 164 28.21 3.41 -4.70
C ASN A 164 28.41 4.82 -4.13
N LYS A 165 27.34 5.56 -3.81
CA LYS A 165 27.42 6.90 -3.20
C LYS A 165 27.60 6.87 -1.68
N HIS A 166 27.34 5.73 -1.04
CA HIS A 166 27.45 5.56 0.41
C HIS A 166 28.76 4.88 0.85
N HIS A 167 29.67 4.60 -0.09
CA HIS A 167 31.06 4.16 0.13
C HIS A 167 32.03 5.33 -0.06
#